data_AF-A0A5J5WPS2-F1
#
_entry.id   AF-A0A5J5WPS2-F1
#
_cell.length_a   1.000
_cell.length_b   1.000
_cell.length_c   1.000
_cell.angle_alpha   90.00
_cell.angle_beta   90.00
_cell.angle_gamma   90.00
#
_symmetry.space_group_name_H-M   'P 1'
#
loop_
_entity.id
_entity.type
_entity.pdbx_description
1 polymer ?
#
loop_
_entity_poly.entity_id
_entity_poly.type
_entity_poly.pdbx_seq_one_letter_code
_entity_poly.pdbx_strand_id
1 'polypeptide(L)'
;MHVTCPPRLVLSYQVGAQTQWSYYKVAIPLHQLRAVNPSTSKANSAEKYIQIISVDNHEFWFMGFVRYDSAVKNLQRPLQPARSS
;
A
#
# COMPACT_ATOMS: atom_id res chain seq x y z
N MET A 1 -3.71 6.88 7.67
CA MET A 1 -4.25 5.62 7.12
C MET A 1 -3.58 4.47 7.88
N HIS A 2 -4.28 3.76 8.78
CA HIS A 2 -3.73 2.55 9.40
C HIS A 2 -4.11 1.38 8.49
N VAL A 3 -3.18 0.93 7.66
CA VAL A 3 -3.38 -0.26 6.83
C VAL A 3 -3.11 -1.46 7.73
N THR A 4 -4.15 -2.14 8.19
CA THR A 4 -4.01 -3.46 8.81
C THR A 4 -3.57 -4.44 7.73
N CYS A 5 -2.30 -4.85 7.79
CA CYS A 5 -1.76 -5.87 6.88
C CYS A 5 -2.38 -7.24 7.18
N PRO A 6 -2.71 -8.04 6.15
CA PRO A 6 -3.10 -9.43 6.35
C PRO A 6 -1.92 -10.23 6.95
N PRO A 7 -2.19 -11.33 7.69
CA PRO A 7 -1.21 -12.07 8.50
C PRO A 7 -0.09 -12.79 7.70
N ARG A 8 0.05 -12.55 6.40
CA ARG A 8 1.02 -13.23 5.52
C ARG A 8 2.35 -12.50 5.33
N LEU A 9 2.53 -11.30 5.88
CA LEU A 9 3.77 -10.51 5.76
C LEU A 9 4.64 -10.59 7.02
N VAL A 10 4.59 -11.72 7.73
CA VAL A 10 5.50 -12.00 8.84
C VAL A 10 6.69 -12.76 8.28
N LEU A 11 7.87 -12.14 8.31
CA LEU A 11 9.10 -12.82 7.93
C LEU A 11 9.55 -13.66 9.12
N SER A 12 9.63 -14.98 8.94
CA SER A 12 10.31 -15.84 9.90
C SER A 12 11.82 -15.76 9.71
N TYR A 13 12.55 -15.73 10.82
CA TYR A 13 14.01 -15.86 10.83
C TYR A 13 14.43 -16.71 12.03
N GLN A 14 15.61 -17.34 11.94
CA GLN A 14 16.13 -18.18 13.01
C GLN A 14 17.07 -17.37 13.90
N VAL A 15 16.90 -17.52 15.22
CA VAL A 15 17.85 -17.06 16.24
C VAL A 15 18.29 -18.29 17.02
N GLY A 16 19.42 -18.88 16.61
CA GLY A 16 19.85 -20.18 17.12
C GLY A 16 18.85 -21.28 16.74
N ALA A 17 18.24 -21.91 17.75
CA ALA A 17 17.23 -22.95 17.56
C ALA A 17 15.77 -22.44 17.60
N GLN A 18 15.55 -21.14 17.78
CA GLN A 18 14.22 -20.55 17.87
C GLN A 18 13.84 -19.80 16.58
N THR A 19 12.62 -20.06 16.09
CA THR A 19 12.02 -19.29 14.99
C THR A 19 11.31 -18.06 15.54
N GLN A 20 11.72 -16.88 15.09
CA GLN A 20 11.13 -15.60 15.45
C GLN A 20 10.49 -14.94 14.24
N TRP A 21 9.53 -14.04 14.49
CA TRP A 21 8.70 -13.40 13.48
C TRP A 21 8.85 -11.89 13.52
N SER A 22 9.14 -11.27 12.37
CA SER A 22 9.19 -9.82 12.23
C SER A 22 7.94 -9.30 11.52
N TYR A 23 7.25 -8.35 12.16
CA TYR A 23 6.14 -7.61 11.58
C TYR A 23 6.66 -6.38 10.83
N TYR A 24 6.45 -6.32 9.52
CA TYR A 24 6.81 -5.13 8.74
C TYR A 24 5.61 -4.20 8.61
N LYS A 25 5.77 -2.99 9.15
CA LYS A 25 4.80 -1.91 8.99
C LYS A 25 5.43 -0.81 8.15
N VAL A 26 4.79 -0.50 7.03
CA VAL A 26 5.13 0.65 6.19
C VAL A 26 4.21 1.81 6.57
N ALA A 27 4.78 2.97 6.88
CA ALA A 27 4.04 4.21 7.15
C ALA A 27 4.55 5.30 6.22
N ILE A 28 3.69 5.79 5.32
CA ILE A 28 4.03 6.84 4.35
C ILE A 28 3.34 8.13 4.81
N PRO A 29 4.10 9.18 5.20
CA PRO A 29 3.53 10.48 5.50
C PRO A 29 2.81 11.06 4.28
N LEU A 30 1.69 11.78 4.49
CA LEU A 30 0.91 12.33 3.38
C LEU A 30 1.70 13.31 2.50
N HIS A 31 2.59 14.11 3.10
CA HIS A 31 3.44 15.03 2.33
C HIS A 31 4.53 14.32 1.52
N GLN A 32 4.82 13.05 1.82
CA GLN A 32 5.70 12.20 1.02
C GLN A 32 4.94 11.41 -0.05
N LEU A 33 3.60 11.47 -0.07
CA LEU A 33 2.79 10.80 -1.07
C LEU A 33 2.80 11.64 -2.36
N ARG A 34 3.43 11.11 -3.40
CA ARG A 34 3.52 11.80 -4.70
C ARG A 34 2.42 11.39 -5.65
N ALA A 35 2.16 10.08 -5.77
CA ALA A 35 1.14 9.57 -6.67
C ALA A 35 0.48 8.30 -6.13
N VAL A 36 -0.77 8.09 -6.55
CA VAL A 36 -1.55 6.88 -6.31
C VAL A 36 -2.16 6.45 -7.65
N ASN A 37 -1.61 5.39 -8.24
CA ASN A 37 -2.01 4.91 -9.55
C ASN A 37 -2.74 3.56 -9.42
N PRO A 38 -4.05 3.50 -9.72
CA PRO A 38 -4.74 2.23 -9.86
C PRO A 38 -4.23 1.50 -11.10
N SER A 39 -4.05 0.19 -10.99
CA SER A 39 -3.62 -0.68 -12.09
C SER A 39 -4.35 -2.03 -12.03
N THR A 40 -4.53 -2.64 -13.19
CA THR A 40 -5.15 -3.96 -13.33
C THR A 40 -4.22 -4.83 -14.15
N SER A 41 -4.04 -6.10 -13.76
CA SER A 41 -3.19 -7.03 -14.53
C SER A 41 -3.75 -7.20 -15.94
N LYS A 42 -2.85 -7.15 -16.93
CA LYS A 42 -3.20 -7.40 -18.34
C LYS A 42 -3.60 -8.85 -18.58
N ALA A 43 -3.06 -9.77 -17.77
CA ALA A 43 -3.35 -11.20 -17.87
C ALA A 43 -4.65 -11.58 -17.13
N ASN A 44 -4.98 -10.86 -16.06
CA ASN A 44 -6.15 -11.16 -15.24
C ASN A 44 -6.83 -9.87 -14.74
N SER A 45 -8.01 -9.56 -15.26
CA SER A 45 -8.75 -8.35 -14.88
C SER A 45 -9.26 -8.35 -13.43
N ALA A 46 -9.30 -9.52 -12.77
CA ALA A 46 -9.64 -9.63 -11.36
C ALA A 46 -8.47 -9.22 -10.44
N GLU A 47 -7.24 -9.26 -10.94
CA GLU A 47 -6.05 -8.84 -10.20
C GLU A 47 -5.88 -7.32 -10.31
N LYS A 48 -6.24 -6.63 -9.22
CA LYS A 48 -6.16 -5.19 -9.11
C LYS A 48 -5.08 -4.77 -8.11
N TYR A 49 -4.33 -3.76 -8.49
CA TYR A 49 -3.17 -3.25 -7.79
C TYR A 49 -3.31 -1.74 -7.59
N ILE A 50 -2.78 -1.23 -6.47
CA ILE A 50 -2.62 0.21 -6.27
C ILE A 50 -1.13 0.47 -6.10
N GLN A 51 -0.56 1.20 -7.04
CA GLN A 51 0.81 1.70 -6.93
C GLN A 51 0.78 2.99 -6.11
N ILE A 52 1.61 3.02 -5.07
CA ILE A 52 1.89 4.22 -4.29
C ILE A 52 3.33 4.61 -4.58
N ILE A 53 3.51 5.86 -4.99
CA ILE A 53 4.82 6.43 -5.29
C ILE A 53 5.08 7.55 -4.29
N SER A 54 6.22 7.49 -3.61
CA SER A 54 6.66 8.54 -2.70
C SER A 54 7.49 9.61 -3.43
N VAL A 55 7.64 10.78 -2.79
CA VAL A 55 8.41 11.92 -3.33
C VAL A 55 9.87 11.58 -3.65
N ASP A 56 10.46 10.65 -2.90
CA ASP A 56 11.84 10.15 -3.05
C ASP A 56 11.94 8.96 -4.01
N ASN A 57 10.90 8.70 -4.82
CA ASN A 57 10.90 7.67 -5.86
C ASN A 57 10.83 6.21 -5.39
N HIS A 58 10.53 5.94 -4.11
CA HIS A 58 10.16 4.59 -3.69
C HIS A 58 8.77 4.22 -4.23
N GLU A 59 8.64 2.97 -4.68
CA GLU A 59 7.41 2.42 -5.22
C GLU A 59 6.91 1.27 -4.35
N PHE A 60 5.63 1.36 -3.98
CA PHE A 60 4.95 0.35 -3.19
C PHE A 60 3.73 -0.16 -3.95
N TRP A 61 3.65 -1.48 -4.13
CA TRP A 61 2.53 -2.13 -4.81
C TRP A 61 1.64 -2.84 -3.81
N PHE A 62 0.40 -2.36 -3.69
CA PHE A 62 -0.59 -2.95 -2.80
C PHE A 62 -1.64 -3.75 -3.59
N MET A 63 -2.04 -4.88 -3.03
CA MET A 63 -2.98 -5.84 -3.62
C MET A 63 -3.97 -6.33 -2.55
N GLY A 64 -4.98 -7.11 -2.97
CA GLY A 64 -5.86 -7.82 -2.02
C GLY A 64 -6.91 -6.92 -1.37
N PHE A 65 -7.29 -5.83 -2.03
CA PHE A 65 -8.36 -4.95 -1.56
C PHE A 65 -9.73 -5.59 -1.76
N VAL A 66 -10.47 -5.82 -0.68
CA VAL A 66 -11.89 -6.25 -0.74
C VAL A 66 -12.76 -5.20 -1.44
N ARG A 67 -12.51 -3.91 -1.18
CA ARG A 67 -13.21 -2.77 -1.81
C ARG A 67 -12.23 -1.87 -2.56
N TYR A 68 -11.73 -2.38 -3.69
CA TYR A 68 -10.69 -1.71 -4.49
C TYR A 68 -11.01 -0.26 -4.83
N ASP A 69 -12.16 0.03 -5.45
CA ASP A 69 -12.49 1.38 -5.91
C ASP A 69 -12.61 2.39 -4.76
N SER A 70 -13.12 1.92 -3.62
CA SER A 70 -13.18 2.73 -2.39
C SER A 70 -11.78 3.01 -1.84
N ALA A 71 -10.87 2.03 -1.87
CA ALA A 71 -9.49 2.22 -1.43
C ALA A 71 -8.77 3.25 -2.31
N VAL A 72 -8.86 3.13 -3.63
CA VAL A 72 -8.30 4.09 -4.60
C VAL A 72 -8.79 5.50 -4.31
N LYS A 73 -10.10 5.70 -4.19
CA LYS A 73 -10.70 7.01 -3.91
C LYS A 73 -10.20 7.60 -2.59
N ASN A 74 -10.07 6.79 -1.55
CA ASN A 74 -9.57 7.26 -0.24
C ASN A 74 -8.08 7.62 -0.27
N LEU A 75 -7.28 6.86 -1.02
CA LEU A 75 -5.83 7.09 -1.14
C LEU A 75 -5.50 8.29 -2.03
N GLN A 76 -6.33 8.58 -3.03
CA GLN A 76 -6.15 9.75 -3.91
C GLN A 76 -6.66 11.06 -3.30
N ARG A 77 -7.55 11.03 -2.30
CA ARG A 77 -8.09 12.24 -1.66
C ARG A 77 -7.01 13.22 -1.17
N PRO A 78 -5.95 12.80 -0.47
CA PRO A 78 -4.90 13.71 0.00
C PRO A 78 -4.10 14.37 -1.13
N LEU A 79 -4.16 13.84 -2.36
CA LEU A 79 -3.49 14.42 -3.53
C LEU A 79 -4.31 15.50 -4.22
N GLN A 80 -5.59 15.65 -3.88
CA GLN A 80 -6.42 16.70 -4.46
C GLN A 80 -6.11 18.03 -3.78
N PRO A 81 -5.93 19.13 -4.53
CA PRO A 81 -5.80 20.44 -3.94
C PRO A 81 -7.05 20.75 -3.11
N ALA A 82 -6.86 21.38 -1.95
CA ALA A 82 -7.97 21.88 -1.16
C ALA A 82 -8.78 22.83 -2.05
N ARG A 83 -10.05 22.52 -2.29
CA ARG A 83 -10.96 23.44 -2.97
C ARG A 83 -11.04 24.70 -2.12
N SER A 84 -10.32 25.74 -2.51
CA SER A 84 -10.55 27.10 -2.05
C SER A 84 -11.91 27.54 -2.62
N SER A 85 -12.93 27.54 -1.77
CA SER A 85 -14.13 28.35 -1.95
C SER A 85 -13.97 29.66 -1.19
#